data_AF-A0A7C4UH93-F1
#
_entry.id   AF-A0A7C4UH93-F1
#
_cell.length_a   1.000
_cell.length_b   1.000
_cell.length_c   1.000
_cell.angle_alpha   90.00
_cell.angle_beta   90.00
_cell.angle_gamma   90.00
#
_symmetry.space_group_name_H-M   'P 1'
#
loop_
_entity.id
_entity.type
_entity.pdbx_description
1 polymer ?
#
loop_
_entity_poly.entity_id
_entity_poly.type
_entity_poly.pdbx_seq_one_letter_code
_entity_poly.pdbx_strand_id
1 'polypeptide(L)'
;MKKFISLFLLFSLTGFSQTMPCDAPPTTITVVKPNVLIVLDVTGSMRWRAYWFNDPDRDRYDPSIRYYGYFHPDSIYQYSSQKFTPVGYCNGNYNLNTTNFDVANDKYLGNILNWGTMSRIDVAKKVLAGGYGQPTNQVDKHTLIGQGDGDGWPTPDFRVDTVYRISKPAYMSNKPEEFYIQRRYRKYGNYYY
;
A
#
# COMPACT_ATOMS: atom_id res chain seq x y z
N MET A 1 66.16 -48.66 55.59
CA MET A 1 65.78 -47.83 54.42
C MET A 1 64.81 -48.60 53.54
N LYS A 2 63.60 -48.07 53.29
CA LYS A 2 62.84 -48.16 52.02
C LYS A 2 61.47 -47.49 52.23
N LYS A 3 61.21 -46.47 51.39
CA LYS A 3 60.01 -45.62 51.39
C LYS A 3 58.83 -46.41 50.79
N PHE A 4 57.62 -46.24 51.32
CA PHE A 4 56.39 -46.73 50.69
C PHE A 4 55.44 -45.55 50.45
N ILE A 5 55.01 -45.45 49.19
CA ILE A 5 54.21 -44.38 48.59
C ILE A 5 52.72 -44.74 48.71
N SER A 6 51.90 -43.75 49.08
CA SER A 6 50.44 -43.84 49.22
C SER A 6 49.75 -43.68 47.86
N LEU A 7 48.80 -44.58 47.55
CA LEU A 7 47.98 -44.56 46.33
C LEU A 7 46.49 -44.48 46.70
N PHE A 8 45.83 -43.45 46.19
CA PHE A 8 44.40 -43.14 46.31
C PHE A 8 43.56 -44.14 45.48
N LEU A 9 42.48 -44.69 46.04
CA LEU A 9 41.50 -45.49 45.27
C LEU A 9 40.08 -44.94 45.45
N LEU A 10 39.47 -44.64 44.31
CA LEU A 10 38.17 -43.99 44.11
C LEU A 10 36.98 -44.91 44.42
N PHE A 11 35.94 -44.33 45.02
CA PHE A 11 34.65 -44.95 45.32
C PHE A 11 33.70 -44.76 44.14
N SER A 12 33.21 -45.85 43.52
CA SER A 12 32.20 -45.80 42.47
C SER A 12 30.83 -46.21 43.02
N LEU A 13 29.93 -45.24 43.15
CA LEU A 13 28.51 -45.44 43.44
C LEU A 13 27.77 -45.80 42.13
N THR A 14 27.10 -46.94 42.10
CA THR A 14 26.17 -47.32 41.03
C THR A 14 24.80 -46.65 41.27
N GLY A 15 24.40 -45.74 40.38
CA GLY A 15 23.04 -45.18 40.34
C GLY A 15 22.18 -45.88 39.29
N PHE A 16 20.96 -46.27 39.65
CA PHE A 16 19.95 -46.79 38.73
C PHE A 16 19.11 -45.66 38.11
N SER A 17 18.97 -45.73 36.78
CA SER A 17 17.80 -45.44 35.93
C SER A 17 17.04 -44.11 36.04
N GLN A 18 16.94 -43.40 34.91
CA GLN A 18 15.68 -43.28 34.15
C GLN A 18 16.00 -42.84 32.72
N THR A 19 15.77 -43.71 31.73
CA THR A 19 15.67 -43.31 30.33
C THR A 19 14.36 -42.56 30.18
N MET A 20 14.40 -41.26 29.92
CA MET A 20 13.18 -40.55 29.54
C MET A 20 12.67 -41.17 28.23
N PRO A 21 11.41 -41.63 28.16
CA PRO A 21 10.83 -41.95 26.87
C PRO A 21 10.84 -40.68 26.03
N CYS A 22 11.24 -40.80 24.77
CA CYS A 22 11.08 -39.78 23.75
C CYS A 22 9.59 -39.61 23.44
N ASP A 23 8.84 -39.06 24.40
CA ASP A 23 7.42 -38.79 24.24
C ASP A 23 7.30 -37.44 23.56
N ALA A 24 7.38 -37.46 22.22
CA ALA A 24 6.82 -36.38 21.44
C ALA A 24 5.31 -36.32 21.79
N PRO A 25 4.78 -35.15 22.19
CA PRO A 25 3.41 -35.05 22.67
C PRO A 25 2.42 -35.65 21.67
N PRO A 26 1.39 -36.40 22.12
CA PRO A 26 0.47 -37.14 21.26
C PRO A 26 -0.58 -36.19 20.66
N THR A 27 -0.11 -35.28 19.83
CA THR A 27 -0.82 -34.74 18.69
C THR A 27 0.22 -34.41 17.63
N THR A 28 0.62 -35.40 16.83
CA THR A 28 0.90 -35.13 15.42
C THR A 28 -0.41 -34.64 14.82
N ILE A 29 -0.72 -33.36 15.02
CA ILE A 29 -1.61 -32.65 14.12
C ILE A 29 -0.95 -32.80 12.76
N THR A 30 -1.52 -33.65 11.91
CA THR A 30 -1.37 -33.46 10.49
C THR A 30 -1.96 -32.09 10.23
N VAL A 31 -1.10 -31.06 10.25
CA VAL A 31 -1.48 -29.72 9.83
C VAL A 31 -1.72 -29.86 8.33
N VAL A 32 -2.93 -30.27 7.97
CA VAL A 32 -3.37 -30.27 6.59
C VAL A 32 -3.24 -28.84 6.14
N LYS A 33 -2.38 -28.60 5.14
CA LYS A 33 -2.16 -27.25 4.62
C LYS A 33 -3.53 -26.69 4.23
N PRO A 34 -3.97 -25.58 4.84
CA PRO A 34 -5.25 -24.99 4.46
C PRO A 34 -5.16 -24.55 3.00
N ASN A 35 -6.10 -25.00 2.18
CA ASN A 35 -6.26 -24.54 0.82
C ASN A 35 -7.22 -23.35 0.83
N VAL A 36 -6.71 -22.16 0.49
CA VAL A 36 -7.54 -20.96 0.34
C VAL A 36 -7.68 -20.69 -1.15
N LEU A 37 -8.91 -20.77 -1.67
CA LEU A 37 -9.25 -20.32 -3.01
C LEU A 37 -9.87 -18.93 -2.92
N ILE A 38 -9.28 -17.96 -3.60
CA ILE A 38 -9.81 -16.61 -3.73
C ILE A 38 -10.23 -16.42 -5.18
N VAL A 39 -11.52 -16.19 -5.39
CA VAL A 39 -12.07 -15.84 -6.71
C VAL A 39 -12.35 -14.34 -6.70
N LEU A 40 -11.69 -13.60 -7.58
CA LEU A 40 -11.78 -12.15 -7.67
C LEU A 40 -12.21 -11.74 -9.08
N ASP A 41 -13.10 -10.75 -9.17
CA ASP A 41 -13.38 -10.05 -10.42
C ASP A 41 -12.15 -9.23 -10.87
N VAL A 42 -11.86 -9.27 -12.16
CA VAL A 42 -10.79 -8.51 -12.82
C VAL A 42 -11.28 -7.79 -14.09
N THR A 43 -12.59 -7.69 -14.27
CA THR A 43 -13.22 -6.97 -15.38
C THR A 43 -12.99 -5.47 -15.30
N GLY A 44 -13.33 -4.73 -16.36
CA GLY A 44 -13.04 -3.31 -16.46
C GLY A 44 -13.63 -2.45 -15.33
N SER A 45 -14.74 -2.89 -14.73
CA SER A 45 -15.34 -2.19 -13.59
C SER A 45 -14.45 -2.15 -12.35
N MET A 46 -13.51 -3.09 -12.24
CA MET A 46 -12.52 -3.13 -11.16
C MET A 46 -11.37 -2.14 -11.39
N ARG A 47 -11.17 -1.68 -12.63
CA ARG A 47 -10.17 -0.67 -12.96
C ARG A 47 -10.67 0.75 -12.69
N TRP A 48 -11.98 0.93 -12.58
CA TRP A 48 -12.62 2.20 -12.23
C TRP A 48 -12.21 2.74 -10.86
N ARG A 49 -12.43 4.05 -10.67
CA ARG A 49 -12.05 4.77 -9.45
C ARG A 49 -12.72 4.12 -8.23
N ALA A 50 -11.93 3.88 -7.20
CA ALA A 50 -12.40 3.24 -5.96
C ALA A 50 -13.50 4.07 -5.29
N TYR A 51 -13.34 5.38 -5.32
CA TYR A 51 -14.24 6.36 -4.72
C TYR A 51 -15.14 7.01 -5.78
N TRP A 52 -15.79 6.16 -6.57
CA TRP A 52 -16.82 6.57 -7.53
C TRP A 52 -18.16 5.90 -7.21
N PHE A 53 -19.13 6.74 -6.87
CA PHE A 53 -20.49 6.41 -6.43
C PHE A 53 -21.56 6.75 -7.47
N ASN A 54 -21.16 7.29 -8.63
CA ASN A 54 -22.08 7.81 -9.65
C ASN A 54 -23.04 8.86 -9.08
N ASP A 55 -22.51 9.71 -8.19
CA ASP A 55 -23.24 10.73 -7.44
C ASP A 55 -22.36 11.99 -7.36
N PRO A 56 -22.75 13.11 -8.00
CA PRO A 56 -21.96 14.34 -8.05
C PRO A 56 -21.58 14.92 -6.68
N ASP A 57 -22.36 14.67 -5.63
CA ASP A 57 -22.09 15.20 -4.29
C ASP A 57 -21.13 14.30 -3.51
N ARG A 58 -21.20 12.98 -3.70
CA ARG A 58 -20.32 12.00 -3.03
C ARG A 58 -19.01 11.76 -3.75
N ASP A 59 -18.97 12.06 -5.03
CA ASP A 59 -17.79 11.83 -5.87
C ASP A 59 -16.71 12.90 -5.69
N ARG A 60 -17.05 14.03 -5.05
CA ARG A 60 -16.13 15.12 -4.71
C ARG A 60 -15.19 14.70 -3.58
N TYR A 61 -14.04 15.37 -3.50
CA TYR A 61 -13.10 15.17 -2.42
C TYR A 61 -13.66 15.76 -1.12
N ASP A 62 -13.71 14.94 -0.08
CA ASP A 62 -14.14 15.34 1.26
C ASP A 62 -12.95 15.22 2.24
N PRO A 63 -12.45 16.34 2.81
CA PRO A 63 -11.35 16.32 3.75
C PRO A 63 -11.71 15.72 5.12
N SER A 64 -12.98 15.40 5.39
CA SER A 64 -13.39 14.66 6.59
C SER A 64 -13.21 13.14 6.44
N ILE A 65 -13.01 12.65 5.21
CA ILE A 65 -12.87 11.24 4.90
C ILE A 65 -11.39 10.87 4.74
N ARG A 66 -10.98 9.80 5.42
CA ARG A 66 -9.68 9.16 5.21
C ARG A 66 -9.80 8.11 4.10
N TYR A 67 -9.32 8.43 2.90
CA TYR A 67 -9.35 7.54 1.76
C TYR A 67 -8.24 6.48 1.85
N TYR A 68 -8.63 5.23 1.66
CA TYR A 68 -7.74 4.07 1.66
C TYR A 68 -7.11 3.85 0.27
N GLY A 69 -5.82 3.54 0.26
CA GLY A 69 -5.07 3.36 -0.98
C GLY A 69 -3.59 3.17 -0.72
N TYR A 70 -2.75 3.19 -1.74
CA TYR A 70 -1.31 2.97 -1.59
C TYR A 70 -0.61 4.09 -0.81
N PHE A 71 -1.10 5.32 -0.87
CA PHE A 71 -0.51 6.44 -0.16
C PHE A 71 -0.95 6.44 1.31
N HIS A 72 -0.04 6.79 2.22
CA HIS A 72 -0.42 7.06 3.59
C HIS A 72 -1.21 8.38 3.63
N PRO A 73 -2.46 8.41 4.14
CA PRO A 73 -3.33 9.59 4.00
C PRO A 73 -2.74 10.88 4.56
N ASP A 74 -2.00 10.78 5.66
CA ASP A 74 -1.42 11.92 6.36
C ASP A 74 -0.09 12.40 5.76
N SER A 75 0.53 11.62 4.87
CA SER A 75 1.85 11.94 4.33
C SER A 75 1.71 12.82 3.09
N ILE A 76 2.62 13.78 2.93
CA ILE A 76 2.75 14.59 1.72
C ILE A 76 3.83 13.93 0.86
N TYR A 77 3.50 13.64 -0.39
CA TYR A 77 4.38 12.96 -1.33
C TYR A 77 4.91 13.94 -2.36
N GLN A 78 6.15 13.76 -2.77
CA GLN A 78 6.71 14.41 -3.95
C GLN A 78 6.94 13.38 -5.06
N TYR A 79 6.51 13.70 -6.28
CA TYR A 79 6.84 12.89 -7.45
C TYR A 79 8.23 13.25 -7.97
N SER A 80 9.15 12.30 -7.97
CA SER A 80 10.49 12.46 -8.53
C SER A 80 11.06 11.11 -8.91
N SER A 81 11.89 11.07 -9.96
CA SER A 81 12.51 9.83 -10.46
C SER A 81 11.48 8.69 -10.69
N GLN A 82 10.32 9.02 -11.27
CA GLN A 82 9.23 8.09 -11.57
C GLN A 82 8.59 7.41 -10.35
N LYS A 83 8.70 8.02 -9.16
CA LYS A 83 8.10 7.50 -7.93
C LYS A 83 7.60 8.61 -7.03
N PHE A 84 6.61 8.29 -6.21
CA PHE A 84 6.17 9.15 -5.12
C PHE A 84 6.94 8.80 -3.86
N THR A 85 7.59 9.80 -3.26
CA THR A 85 8.31 9.65 -1.99
C THR A 85 7.76 10.60 -0.94
N PRO A 86 7.61 10.17 0.33
CA PRO A 86 7.10 11.04 1.37
C PRO A 86 8.13 12.13 1.70
N VAL A 87 7.69 13.39 1.73
CA VAL A 87 8.51 14.59 2.01
C VAL A 87 7.95 15.43 3.15
N GLY A 88 6.79 15.07 3.70
CA GLY A 88 6.14 15.82 4.77
C GLY A 88 4.92 15.10 5.33
N TYR A 89 4.23 15.76 6.26
CA TYR A 89 3.10 15.20 7.00
C TYR A 89 2.09 16.30 7.35
N CYS A 90 0.79 16.03 7.24
CA CYS A 90 -0.29 17.00 7.50
C CYS A 90 -0.97 16.86 8.87
N ASN A 91 -0.54 15.90 9.69
CA ASN A 91 -1.09 15.65 11.03
C ASN A 91 -2.61 15.46 11.06
N GLY A 92 -3.14 14.69 10.10
CA GLY A 92 -4.56 14.38 9.98
C GLY A 92 -5.44 15.51 9.44
N ASN A 93 -4.86 16.67 9.09
CA ASN A 93 -5.58 17.74 8.43
C ASN A 93 -5.58 17.53 6.90
N TYR A 94 -6.70 17.07 6.37
CA TYR A 94 -6.82 16.77 4.94
C TYR A 94 -7.38 17.92 4.08
N ASN A 95 -7.55 19.11 4.67
CA ASN A 95 -7.91 20.30 3.92
C ASN A 95 -6.76 20.66 2.97
N LEU A 96 -7.07 20.77 1.68
CA LEU A 96 -6.07 21.09 0.67
C LEU A 96 -5.69 22.57 0.76
N ASN A 97 -4.40 22.83 0.67
CA ASN A 97 -3.81 24.16 0.59
C ASN A 97 -2.48 24.07 -0.18
N THR A 98 -1.87 25.21 -0.46
CA THR A 98 -0.64 25.29 -1.26
C THR A 98 0.59 24.63 -0.62
N THR A 99 0.54 24.23 0.65
CA THR A 99 1.65 23.53 1.33
C THR A 99 1.57 22.02 1.19
N ASN A 100 0.36 21.46 1.05
CA ASN A 100 0.12 20.03 0.94
C ASN A 100 -0.40 19.60 -0.44
N PHE A 101 -0.67 20.56 -1.33
CA PHE A 101 -0.99 20.33 -2.73
C PHE A 101 -0.41 21.46 -3.57
N ASP A 102 0.67 21.15 -4.29
CA ASP A 102 1.44 22.08 -5.10
C ASP A 102 1.93 21.37 -6.37
N VAL A 103 1.26 21.66 -7.47
CA VAL A 103 1.57 21.10 -8.79
C VAL A 103 2.92 21.62 -9.31
N ALA A 104 3.36 22.83 -8.92
CA ALA A 104 4.61 23.40 -9.43
C ALA A 104 5.85 22.68 -8.87
N ASN A 105 5.72 22.09 -7.67
CA ASN A 105 6.77 21.33 -7.00
C ASN A 105 6.51 19.82 -6.95
N ASP A 106 5.47 19.35 -7.65
CA ASP A 106 5.02 17.95 -7.65
C ASP A 106 4.72 17.38 -6.26
N LYS A 107 4.17 18.20 -5.35
CA LYS A 107 3.85 17.83 -3.97
C LYS A 107 2.36 17.64 -3.78
N TYR A 108 1.97 16.48 -3.25
CA TYR A 108 0.56 16.11 -3.11
C TYR A 108 0.31 15.32 -1.83
N LEU A 109 -0.76 15.68 -1.12
CA LEU A 109 -1.22 14.97 0.07
C LEU A 109 -1.69 13.55 -0.29
N GLY A 110 -1.30 12.56 0.51
CA GLY A 110 -1.64 11.16 0.27
C GLY A 110 -3.14 10.89 0.25
N ASN A 111 -3.92 11.60 1.07
CA ASN A 111 -5.38 11.44 1.11
C ASN A 111 -6.05 11.78 -0.24
N ILE A 112 -5.67 12.89 -0.88
CA ILE A 112 -6.21 13.28 -2.19
C ILE A 112 -5.69 12.37 -3.31
N LEU A 113 -4.44 11.90 -3.22
CA LEU A 113 -3.92 10.89 -4.14
C LEU A 113 -4.72 9.58 -4.05
N ASN A 114 -5.04 9.11 -2.84
CA ASN A 114 -5.87 7.92 -2.65
C ASN A 114 -7.26 8.10 -3.26
N TRP A 115 -7.93 9.22 -2.99
CA TRP A 115 -9.25 9.53 -3.55
C TRP A 115 -9.24 9.56 -5.09
N GLY A 116 -8.24 10.22 -5.67
CA GLY A 116 -8.23 10.54 -7.11
C GLY A 116 -7.59 9.49 -8.01
N THR A 117 -6.70 8.63 -7.48
CA THR A 117 -5.87 7.73 -8.31
C THR A 117 -6.11 6.25 -8.06
N MET A 118 -6.71 5.87 -6.91
CA MET A 118 -6.92 4.47 -6.59
C MET A 118 -8.08 3.88 -7.39
N SER A 119 -7.85 2.69 -7.94
CA SER A 119 -8.92 1.84 -8.47
C SER A 119 -9.41 0.82 -7.46
N ARG A 120 -10.56 0.21 -7.75
CA ARG A 120 -11.09 -0.89 -6.94
C ARG A 120 -10.12 -2.08 -6.89
N ILE A 121 -9.42 -2.36 -8.00
CA ILE A 121 -8.40 -3.43 -8.05
C ILE A 121 -7.15 -3.09 -7.24
N ASP A 122 -6.73 -1.81 -7.21
CA ASP A 122 -5.60 -1.39 -6.37
C ASP A 122 -5.92 -1.58 -4.88
N VAL A 123 -7.12 -1.17 -4.47
CA VAL A 123 -7.60 -1.36 -3.10
C VAL A 123 -7.71 -2.85 -2.76
N ALA A 124 -8.31 -3.66 -3.63
CA ALA A 124 -8.44 -5.10 -3.43
C ALA A 124 -7.08 -5.79 -3.28
N LYS A 125 -6.12 -5.48 -4.17
CA LYS A 125 -4.74 -6.02 -4.09
C LYS A 125 -4.01 -5.56 -2.84
N LYS A 126 -4.24 -4.31 -2.39
CA LYS A 126 -3.69 -3.82 -1.13
C LYS A 126 -4.16 -4.66 0.05
N VAL A 127 -5.46 -4.94 0.12
CA VAL A 127 -6.05 -5.75 1.20
C VAL A 127 -5.56 -7.20 1.16
N LEU A 128 -5.45 -7.81 -0.03
CA LEU A 128 -5.12 -9.22 -0.18
C LEU A 128 -3.63 -9.54 -0.07
N ALA A 129 -2.77 -8.68 -0.61
CA ALA A 129 -1.35 -8.98 -0.80
C ALA A 129 -0.41 -7.81 -0.44
N GLY A 130 -0.94 -6.72 0.12
CA GLY A 130 -0.17 -5.50 0.39
C GLY A 130 -0.02 -4.56 -0.81
N GLY A 131 -0.55 -4.94 -1.98
CA GLY A 131 -0.60 -4.12 -3.19
C GLY A 131 0.10 -4.79 -4.36
N TYR A 132 0.06 -4.13 -5.53
CA TYR A 132 0.80 -4.60 -6.71
C TYR A 132 2.22 -4.03 -6.70
N GLY A 133 3.19 -4.84 -6.26
CA GLY A 133 4.61 -4.48 -6.27
C GLY A 133 5.31 -4.81 -7.59
N GLN A 134 6.46 -4.19 -7.83
CA GLN A 134 7.34 -4.51 -8.96
C GLN A 134 8.05 -5.88 -8.75
N PRO A 135 8.25 -6.72 -9.79
CA PRO A 135 8.75 -8.09 -9.64
C PRO A 135 10.21 -8.26 -9.16
N THR A 136 10.50 -9.51 -8.81
CA THR A 136 11.54 -10.10 -7.92
C THR A 136 13.03 -9.84 -8.18
N ASN A 137 13.43 -9.15 -9.25
CA ASN A 137 14.85 -9.00 -9.60
C ASN A 137 15.50 -7.70 -9.12
N GLN A 138 14.74 -6.85 -8.43
CA GLN A 138 15.27 -5.64 -7.80
C GLN A 138 15.24 -5.76 -6.27
N VAL A 139 16.36 -5.36 -5.66
CA VAL A 139 16.61 -5.41 -4.21
C VAL A 139 15.68 -4.47 -3.44
N ASP A 140 15.18 -3.42 -4.09
CA ASP A 140 14.30 -2.41 -3.48
C ASP A 140 12.82 -2.73 -3.72
N LYS A 141 12.24 -3.59 -2.88
CA LYS A 141 10.82 -4.00 -2.92
C LYS A 141 9.89 -2.96 -2.27
N HIS A 142 10.07 -1.68 -2.60
CA HIS A 142 9.43 -0.57 -1.87
C HIS A 142 8.48 0.28 -2.72
N THR A 143 8.15 -0.16 -3.93
CA THR A 143 7.29 0.59 -4.85
C THR A 143 6.02 -0.19 -5.17
N LEU A 144 4.88 0.48 -4.98
CA LEU A 144 3.57 -0.02 -5.38
C LEU A 144 3.15 0.66 -6.69
N ILE A 145 2.59 -0.13 -7.61
CA ILE A 145 2.22 0.30 -8.95
C ILE A 145 0.69 0.27 -9.07
N GLY A 146 0.09 1.41 -9.43
CA GLY A 146 -1.34 1.53 -9.70
C GLY A 146 -1.73 0.85 -11.01
N GLN A 147 -2.96 0.32 -11.08
CA GLN A 147 -3.45 -0.36 -12.29
C GLN A 147 -4.84 0.12 -12.75
N GLY A 148 -5.40 1.12 -12.08
CA GLY A 148 -6.65 1.72 -12.50
C GLY A 148 -6.59 2.41 -13.85
N ASP A 149 -7.64 2.30 -14.65
CA ASP A 149 -7.87 3.01 -15.91
C ASP A 149 -9.38 3.00 -16.22
N GLY A 150 -9.78 3.68 -17.29
CA GLY A 150 -11.13 3.56 -17.86
C GLY A 150 -12.19 4.48 -17.28
N ASP A 151 -13.46 4.04 -17.35
CA ASP A 151 -14.60 4.87 -16.94
C ASP A 151 -14.48 5.26 -15.46
N GLY A 152 -14.82 6.50 -15.14
CA GLY A 152 -14.70 7.03 -13.77
C GLY A 152 -13.52 7.95 -13.54
N TRP A 153 -12.67 8.11 -14.56
CA TRP A 153 -11.80 9.25 -14.71
C TRP A 153 -12.29 10.12 -15.87
N PRO A 154 -12.17 11.45 -15.74
CA PRO A 154 -11.54 12.24 -14.67
C PRO A 154 -12.32 12.29 -13.35
N THR A 155 -11.64 12.69 -12.25
CA THR A 155 -12.31 13.09 -11.01
C THR A 155 -13.15 14.35 -11.22
N PRO A 156 -14.15 14.61 -10.36
CA PRO A 156 -14.72 15.94 -10.23
C PRO A 156 -13.65 16.99 -9.92
N ASP A 157 -13.93 18.23 -10.30
CA ASP A 157 -13.07 19.36 -10.05
C ASP A 157 -12.99 19.64 -8.52
N PHE A 158 -11.79 19.90 -8.01
CA PHE A 158 -11.55 20.29 -6.62
C PHE A 158 -10.68 21.56 -6.55
N ARG A 159 -10.80 22.31 -5.46
CA ARG A 159 -10.15 23.63 -5.31
C ARG A 159 -9.06 23.61 -4.26
N VAL A 160 -7.94 24.24 -4.58
CA VAL A 160 -6.85 24.55 -3.65
C VAL A 160 -6.65 26.08 -3.66
N ASP A 161 -5.72 26.59 -4.45
CA ASP A 161 -5.60 27.99 -4.87
C ASP A 161 -6.43 28.25 -6.14
N THR A 162 -6.34 27.32 -7.09
CA THR A 162 -7.09 27.25 -8.35
C THR A 162 -7.87 25.93 -8.41
N VAL A 163 -8.48 25.63 -9.56
CA VAL A 163 -9.28 24.42 -9.76
C VAL A 163 -8.43 23.35 -10.44
N TYR A 164 -8.50 22.14 -9.93
CA TYR A 164 -7.76 20.99 -10.42
C TYR A 164 -8.67 19.79 -10.64
N ARG A 165 -8.19 18.85 -11.45
CA ARG A 165 -8.76 17.51 -11.60
C ARG A 165 -7.66 16.49 -11.80
N ILE A 166 -7.92 15.26 -11.35
CA ILE A 166 -7.04 14.12 -11.58
C ILE A 166 -7.67 13.26 -12.66
N SER A 167 -6.90 12.87 -13.66
CA SER A 167 -7.35 12.00 -14.74
C SER A 167 -6.40 10.84 -14.93
N LYS A 168 -6.93 9.70 -15.36
CA LYS A 168 -6.13 8.56 -15.78
C LYS A 168 -6.23 8.35 -17.29
N PRO A 169 -5.30 7.57 -17.88
CA PRO A 169 -5.39 7.14 -19.26
C PRO A 169 -6.72 6.42 -19.56
N ALA A 170 -7.07 6.37 -20.85
CA ALA A 170 -8.24 5.63 -21.31
C ALA A 170 -8.11 4.13 -20.98
N TYR A 171 -9.25 3.42 -20.95
CA TYR A 171 -9.38 2.00 -20.58
C TYR A 171 -8.42 1.04 -21.33
N MET A 172 -7.97 1.42 -22.54
CA MET A 172 -7.08 0.61 -23.38
C MET A 172 -5.63 1.12 -23.42
N SER A 173 -5.23 1.95 -22.46
CA SER A 173 -3.87 2.46 -22.39
C SER A 173 -2.88 1.36 -22.01
N ASN A 174 -1.70 1.37 -22.64
CA ASN A 174 -0.59 0.49 -22.26
C ASN A 174 0.14 0.96 -20.99
N LYS A 175 -0.36 2.00 -20.31
CA LYS A 175 0.26 2.62 -19.14
C LYS A 175 -0.76 2.94 -18.01
N PRO A 176 -1.49 1.95 -17.47
CA PRO A 176 -2.52 2.16 -16.44
C PRO A 176 -1.97 2.72 -15.10
N GLU A 177 -0.65 2.68 -14.91
CA GLU A 177 0.04 3.25 -13.76
C GLU A 177 0.13 4.78 -13.78
N GLU A 178 0.03 5.40 -14.96
CA GLU A 178 0.10 6.85 -15.10
C GLU A 178 -1.20 7.53 -14.63
N PHE A 179 -1.06 8.76 -14.13
CA PHE A 179 -2.17 9.67 -13.94
C PHE A 179 -1.68 11.10 -14.15
N TYR A 180 -2.62 12.00 -14.44
CA TYR A 180 -2.35 13.38 -14.78
C TYR A 180 -3.11 14.29 -13.83
N ILE A 181 -2.42 15.29 -13.28
CA ILE A 181 -3.04 16.34 -12.49
C ILE A 181 -3.11 17.58 -13.37
N GLN A 182 -4.32 18.02 -13.66
CA GLN A 182 -4.57 19.09 -14.63
C GLN A 182 -5.16 20.30 -13.92
N ARG A 183 -4.56 21.47 -14.13
CA ARG A 183 -5.18 22.75 -13.78
C ARG A 183 -6.33 23.04 -14.73
N ARG A 184 -7.47 23.47 -14.20
CA ARG A 184 -8.64 23.90 -14.98
C ARG A 184 -8.74 25.41 -14.94
N TYR A 185 -8.45 26.01 -16.08
CA TYR A 185 -8.76 27.41 -16.36
C TYR A 185 -10.28 27.58 -16.46
N ARG A 186 -10.81 28.64 -15.87
CA ARG A 186 -12.26 28.87 -15.83
C ARG A 186 -12.70 29.30 -17.23
N LYS A 187 -13.41 28.45 -17.95
CA LYS A 187 -13.96 28.82 -19.26
C LYS A 187 -15.08 29.83 -19.08
N TYR A 188 -14.81 31.10 -19.40
CA TYR A 188 -15.84 32.12 -19.63
C TYR A 188 -15.90 32.40 -21.13
N GLY A 189 -16.88 31.81 -21.82
CA GLY A 189 -16.99 31.93 -23.28
C GLY A 189 -15.86 31.19 -24.03
N ASN A 190 -15.16 31.88 -24.93
CA ASN A 190 -14.10 31.32 -25.79
C ASN A 190 -12.67 31.58 -25.27
N TYR A 191 -12.51 32.13 -24.08
CA TYR A 191 -11.20 32.46 -23.52
C TYR A 191 -10.84 31.54 -22.34
N TYR A 192 -9.56 31.18 -22.26
CA TYR A 192 -8.96 30.46 -21.14
C TYR A 192 -8.27 31.48 -20.22
N TYR A 193 -8.64 31.49 -18.94
CA TYR A 193 -8.04 32.32 -17.88
C TYR A 193 -7.48 31.44 -16.77
#